data_AF-A0A094WKM3-F1
#
_entry.id   AF-A0A094WKM3-F1
#
_cell.length_a   1.000
_cell.length_b   1.000
_cell.length_c   1.000
_cell.angle_alpha   90.00
_cell.angle_beta   90.00
_cell.angle_gamma   90.00
#
_symmetry.space_group_name_H-M   'P 1'
#
loop_
_entity.id
_entity.type
_entity.pdbx_description
1 polymer ?
#
loop_
_entity_poly.entity_id
_entity_poly.type
_entity_poly.pdbx_seq_one_letter_code
_entity_poly.pdbx_strand_id
1 'polypeptide(L)'
;MILSEFVKFFALHEKNRKLEVILEWENGRKLFVKYDTDYNSDNAGDFPDSDDPENEEGYYEYQGIAFECISIINLIGSEDEKFMEEGELFEITPDNSPDFIKDKNEHILWKNK
;
A
#
# COMPACT_ATOMS: atom_id res chain seq x y z
N MET A 1 10.71 -6.21 15.84
CA MET A 1 10.09 -6.19 14.51
C MET A 1 10.51 -4.91 13.80
N ILE A 2 11.06 -5.00 12.59
CA ILE A 2 11.50 -3.84 11.79
C ILE A 2 10.43 -3.62 10.73
N LEU A 3 9.65 -2.54 10.85
CA LEU A 3 8.70 -2.15 9.81
C LEU A 3 9.43 -1.57 8.61
N SER A 4 8.92 -1.82 7.39
CA SER A 4 9.37 -1.12 6.19
C SER A 4 9.09 0.38 6.29
N GLU A 5 9.87 1.21 5.59
CA GLU A 5 9.64 2.67 5.57
C GLU A 5 8.28 3.04 4.98
N PHE A 6 7.77 2.22 4.04
CA PHE A 6 6.42 2.32 3.49
C PHE A 6 5.35 2.15 4.57
N VAL A 7 5.41 1.06 5.35
CA VAL A 7 4.43 0.80 6.43
C VAL A 7 4.54 1.86 7.53
N LYS A 8 5.76 2.31 7.88
CA LYS A 8 5.95 3.38 8.86
C LYS A 8 5.26 4.67 8.45
N PHE A 9 5.29 5.02 7.16
CA PHE A 9 4.59 6.21 6.68
C PHE A 9 3.09 6.13 7.02
N PHE A 10 2.42 5.03 6.69
CA PHE A 10 0.98 4.89 6.96
C PHE A 10 0.67 4.71 8.45
N ALA A 11 1.49 3.99 9.21
CA ALA A 11 1.33 3.88 10.66
C ALA A 11 1.39 5.25 11.38
N LEU A 12 2.26 6.16 10.94
CA LEU A 12 2.32 7.53 11.47
C LEU A 12 1.09 8.37 11.10
N HIS A 13 0.43 8.02 10.00
CA HIS A 13 -0.76 8.70 9.48
C HIS A 13 -2.07 7.94 9.78
N GLU A 14 -2.04 6.88 10.58
CA GLU A 14 -3.19 6.03 10.91
C GLU A 14 -4.34 6.83 11.56
N LYS A 15 -4.00 7.88 12.31
CA LYS A 15 -4.99 8.80 12.91
C LYS A 15 -5.75 9.63 11.87
N ASN A 16 -5.22 9.74 10.66
CA ASN A 16 -5.85 10.35 9.49
C ASN A 16 -6.48 9.25 8.62
N ARG A 17 -7.38 8.45 9.22
CA ARG A 17 -8.20 7.48 8.48
C ARG A 17 -8.77 8.15 7.23
N LYS A 18 -8.74 7.46 6.09
CA LYS A 18 -9.16 7.97 4.77
C LYS A 18 -8.23 9.00 4.16
N LEU A 19 -6.93 8.91 4.44
CA LEU A 19 -5.91 9.71 3.76
C LEU A 19 -5.96 9.40 2.26
N GLU A 20 -6.25 10.43 1.46
CA GLU A 20 -6.23 10.36 0.00
C GLU A 20 -4.84 10.77 -0.51
N VAL A 21 -4.19 9.88 -1.25
CA VAL A 21 -2.83 10.07 -1.77
C VAL A 21 -2.72 9.60 -3.20
N ILE A 22 -1.71 10.12 -3.88
CA ILE A 22 -1.27 9.64 -5.18
C ILE A 22 -0.08 8.72 -4.94
N LEU A 23 -0.16 7.49 -5.43
CA LEU A 23 0.94 6.53 -5.46
C LEU A 23 1.56 6.55 -6.86
N GLU A 24 2.87 6.65 -6.95
CA GLU A 24 3.60 6.72 -8.22
C GLU A 24 4.84 5.83 -8.20
N TRP A 25 5.02 5.04 -9.26
CA TRP A 25 6.16 4.16 -9.47
C TRP A 25 7.10 4.74 -10.55
N GLU A 26 8.37 4.34 -10.54
CA GLU A 26 9.40 4.77 -11.49
C GLU A 26 9.06 4.44 -12.95
N ASN A 27 8.28 3.37 -13.17
CA ASN A 27 7.78 3.03 -14.50
C ASN A 27 6.70 4.00 -15.03
N GLY A 28 6.26 4.96 -14.20
CA GLY A 28 5.26 5.97 -14.53
C GLY A 28 3.82 5.56 -14.22
N ARG A 29 3.58 4.36 -13.65
CA ARG A 29 2.26 3.99 -13.09
C ARG A 29 1.89 4.98 -12.00
N LYS A 30 0.65 5.45 -12.00
CA LYS A 30 0.15 6.45 -11.07
C LYS A 30 -1.31 6.21 -10.71
N LEU A 31 -1.60 6.13 -9.42
CA LEU A 31 -2.93 5.85 -8.88
C LEU A 31 -3.31 6.90 -7.86
N PHE A 32 -4.55 7.39 -7.91
CA PHE A 32 -5.15 8.14 -6.82
C PHE A 32 -5.94 7.17 -5.95
N VAL A 33 -5.58 7.11 -4.68
CA VAL A 33 -6.08 6.09 -3.76
C VAL A 33 -6.51 6.70 -2.45
N LYS A 34 -7.35 5.98 -1.73
CA LYS A 34 -7.68 6.28 -0.35
C LYS A 34 -7.21 5.14 0.53
N TYR A 35 -6.42 5.50 1.54
CA TYR A 35 -6.02 4.56 2.57
C TYR A 35 -7.26 4.11 3.34
N ASP A 36 -7.52 2.79 3.33
CA ASP A 36 -8.63 2.20 4.05
C ASP A 36 -8.11 1.40 5.26
N THR A 37 -8.50 1.83 6.45
CA THR A 37 -8.18 1.16 7.71
C THR A 37 -9.25 0.16 8.12
N ASP A 38 -10.42 0.18 7.48
CA ASP A 38 -11.52 -0.74 7.79
C ASP A 38 -11.34 -2.10 7.09
N TYR A 39 -10.25 -2.26 6.31
CA TYR A 39 -9.77 -3.56 5.87
C TYR A 39 -9.24 -4.35 7.07
N ASN A 40 -10.15 -5.02 7.77
CA ASN A 40 -9.79 -6.15 8.60
C ASN A 40 -9.41 -7.28 7.66
N SER A 41 -8.11 -7.48 7.44
CA SER A 41 -7.65 -8.80 7.01
C SER A 41 -8.21 -9.81 8.02
N ASP A 42 -8.93 -10.83 7.55
CA ASP A 42 -9.47 -11.90 8.40
C ASP A 42 -8.35 -12.62 9.20
N ASN A 43 -7.08 -12.39 8.84
CA ASN A 43 -5.88 -12.96 9.47
C ASN A 43 -5.12 -11.98 10.39
N ALA A 44 -5.60 -10.74 10.61
CA ALA A 44 -4.93 -9.75 11.47
C ALA A 44 -4.80 -10.14 12.95
N GLY A 45 -5.28 -11.33 13.34
CA GLY A 45 -5.16 -11.90 14.68
C GLY A 45 -3.99 -12.87 14.86
N ASP A 46 -3.43 -13.44 13.79
CA ASP A 46 -2.34 -14.40 13.88
C ASP A 46 -1.00 -13.67 13.78
N PHE A 47 -0.49 -13.27 14.94
CA PHE A 47 0.87 -12.77 15.05
C PHE A 47 1.84 -13.91 14.72
N PRO A 48 2.82 -13.69 13.81
CA PRO A 48 3.83 -14.70 13.58
C PRO A 48 4.69 -14.85 14.83
N ASP A 49 4.63 -16.03 15.46
CA ASP A 49 5.55 -16.40 16.54
C ASP A 49 6.96 -16.45 15.95
N SER A 50 7.88 -15.68 16.54
CA SER A 50 9.02 -15.07 15.84
C SER A 50 10.20 -15.99 15.50
N ASP A 51 10.04 -17.31 15.56
CA ASP A 51 11.14 -18.27 15.38
C ASP A 51 10.86 -19.35 14.31
N ASP A 52 9.76 -19.24 13.55
CA ASP A 52 9.46 -20.18 12.46
C ASP A 52 9.69 -19.52 11.07
N PRO A 53 10.70 -19.98 10.29
CA PRO A 53 10.93 -19.50 8.93
C PRO A 53 9.83 -19.89 7.93
N GLU A 54 8.86 -20.74 8.31
CA GLU A 54 7.64 -20.98 7.52
C GLU A 54 6.57 -19.87 7.70
N ASN A 55 6.82 -18.88 8.56
CA ASN A 55 5.89 -17.78 8.87
C ASN A 55 6.13 -16.50 8.04
N GLU A 56 6.80 -16.64 6.88
CA GLU A 56 7.01 -15.53 5.94
C GLU A 56 5.68 -14.94 5.45
N GLU A 57 4.65 -15.76 5.22
CA GLU A 57 3.30 -15.30 4.83
C GLU A 57 2.70 -14.33 5.86
N GLY A 58 2.73 -14.68 7.17
CA GLY A 58 2.21 -13.81 8.24
C GLY A 58 2.99 -12.50 8.41
N TYR A 59 4.28 -12.48 8.06
CA TYR A 59 5.09 -11.25 8.06
C TYR A 59 4.71 -10.30 6.91
N TYR A 60 4.46 -10.83 5.72
CA TYR A 60 4.01 -10.03 4.57
C TYR A 60 2.57 -9.55 4.74
N GLU A 61 1.67 -10.39 5.25
CA GLU A 61 0.29 -10.01 5.57
C GLU A 61 0.23 -8.87 6.61
N TYR A 62 1.13 -8.84 7.59
CA TYR A 62 1.21 -7.75 8.57
C TYR A 62 1.75 -6.42 8.00
N GLN A 63 2.45 -6.48 6.86
CA GLN A 63 3.03 -5.29 6.22
C GLN A 63 2.28 -4.84 4.96
N GLY A 64 1.25 -5.57 4.55
CA GLY A 64 0.29 -5.16 3.53
C GLY A 64 -0.52 -3.96 4.00
N ILE A 65 -0.73 -3.00 3.10
CA ILE A 65 -1.58 -1.83 3.32
C ILE A 65 -2.68 -1.85 2.26
N ALA A 66 -3.92 -1.87 2.72
CA ALA A 66 -5.09 -1.84 1.86
C ALA A 66 -5.45 -0.41 1.43
N PHE A 67 -5.83 -0.29 0.16
CA PHE A 67 -6.26 0.96 -0.47
C PHE A 67 -7.51 0.74 -1.30
N GLU A 68 -8.37 1.75 -1.31
CA GLU A 68 -9.42 1.91 -2.31
C GLU A 68 -8.84 2.68 -3.51
N CYS A 69 -8.94 2.12 -4.71
CA CYS A 69 -8.59 2.82 -5.94
C CYS A 69 -9.65 3.87 -6.24
N ILE A 70 -9.37 5.17 -6.04
CA ILE A 70 -10.32 6.23 -6.39
C ILE A 70 -10.26 6.49 -7.89
N SER A 71 -9.05 6.65 -8.42
CA SER A 71 -8.88 6.90 -9.84
C SER A 71 -7.55 6.41 -10.39
N ILE A 72 -7.59 5.90 -11.61
CA ILE A 72 -6.42 5.44 -12.34
C ILE A 72 -5.89 6.61 -13.18
N ILE A 73 -4.84 7.28 -12.67
CA ILE A 73 -4.25 8.44 -13.36
C ILE A 73 -3.44 7.98 -14.57
N ASN A 74 -2.64 6.93 -14.41
CA ASN A 74 -1.81 6.38 -15.48
C ASN A 74 -1.47 4.91 -15.24
N LEU A 75 -1.59 4.09 -16.28
CA LEU A 75 -1.13 2.69 -16.29
C LEU A 75 0.00 2.58 -17.32
N ILE A 76 1.19 2.22 -16.85
CA ILE A 76 2.32 1.91 -17.73
C ILE A 76 2.91 0.57 -17.28
N GLY A 77 2.95 -0.39 -18.21
CA GLY A 77 3.74 -1.61 -18.10
C GLY A 77 3.20 -2.66 -17.11
N SER A 78 2.21 -3.43 -17.55
CA SER A 78 2.25 -4.91 -17.58
C SER A 78 1.01 -5.42 -18.33
N GLU A 79 1.14 -6.53 -19.06
CA GLU A 79 0.03 -7.20 -19.77
C GLU A 79 -1.06 -7.76 -18.83
N ASP A 80 -0.94 -7.52 -17.51
CA ASP A 80 -1.92 -7.76 -16.45
C ASP A 80 -2.77 -6.51 -16.14
N GLU A 81 -3.05 -5.70 -17.16
CA GLU A 81 -3.95 -4.52 -17.19
C GLU A 81 -5.40 -4.79 -16.71
N LYS A 82 -5.70 -5.99 -16.19
CA LYS A 82 -7.04 -6.47 -15.80
C LYS A 82 -7.34 -6.47 -14.30
N PHE A 83 -6.42 -6.05 -13.44
CA PHE A 83 -6.53 -6.30 -11.99
C PHE A 83 -6.95 -5.12 -11.12
N MET A 84 -7.27 -3.96 -11.70
CA MET A 84 -7.62 -2.80 -10.87
C MET A 84 -8.67 -1.93 -11.56
N GLU A 85 -9.87 -1.91 -11.01
CA GLU A 85 -10.94 -1.00 -11.39
C GLU A 85 -11.10 0.14 -10.36
N GLU A 86 -11.61 1.28 -10.80
CA GLU A 86 -11.96 2.37 -9.88
C GLU A 86 -13.08 1.91 -8.93
N GLY A 87 -12.89 2.13 -7.63
CA GLY A 87 -13.75 1.66 -6.56
C GLY A 87 -13.36 0.30 -5.96
N GLU A 88 -12.37 -0.40 -6.52
CA GLU A 88 -11.91 -1.67 -5.95
C GLU A 88 -10.90 -1.47 -4.81
N LEU A 89 -10.95 -2.37 -3.84
CA LEU A 89 -9.93 -2.51 -2.81
C LEU A 89 -8.78 -3.36 -3.33
N PHE A 90 -7.56 -2.95 -3.01
CA PHE A 90 -6.35 -3.70 -3.33
C PHE A 90 -5.29 -3.50 -2.25
N GLU A 91 -4.32 -4.41 -2.20
CA GLU A 91 -3.25 -4.38 -1.22
C GLU A 91 -1.91 -4.03 -1.88
N ILE A 92 -1.12 -3.21 -1.19
CA ILE A 92 0.29 -2.95 -1.49
C ILE A 92 1.13 -3.46 -0.33
N THR A 93 2.09 -4.33 -0.65
CA THR A 93 3.10 -4.85 0.27
C THR A 93 4.39 -4.04 0.14
N PRO A 94 5.38 -4.24 1.03
CA PRO A 94 6.69 -3.59 0.88
C PRO A 94 7.36 -3.88 -0.47
N ASP A 95 7.14 -5.07 -1.05
CA ASP A 95 7.81 -5.53 -2.28
C ASP A 95 7.28 -4.86 -3.55
N ASN A 96 6.02 -4.41 -3.54
CA ASN A 96 5.41 -3.68 -4.65
C ASN A 96 5.10 -2.21 -4.29
N SER A 97 5.75 -1.70 -3.23
CA SER A 97 5.55 -0.33 -2.76
C SER A 97 5.88 0.71 -3.84
N PRO A 98 5.16 1.85 -3.87
CA PRO A 98 5.45 2.92 -4.81
C PRO A 98 6.80 3.56 -4.51
N ASP A 99 7.32 4.30 -5.49
CA ASP A 99 8.55 5.10 -5.32
C ASP A 99 8.25 6.46 -4.70
N PHE A 100 7.03 6.96 -4.90
CA PHE A 100 6.55 8.21 -4.34
C PHE A 100 5.13 8.08 -3.80
N ILE A 101 4.90 8.72 -2.66
CA ILE A 101 3.56 9.03 -2.15
C ILE A 101 3.41 10.54 -2.18
N LYS A 102 2.37 11.03 -2.84
CA LYS A 102 2.12 12.46 -3.04
C LYS A 102 0.73 12.85 -2.55
N ASP A 103 0.54 14.12 -2.21
CA ASP A 103 -0.80 14.68 -2.00
C ASP A 103 -1.53 14.88 -3.34
N LYS A 104 -2.80 15.29 -3.29
CA LYS A 104 -3.61 15.58 -4.48
C LYS A 104 -3.10 16.74 -5.36
N ASN A 105 -2.18 17.56 -4.85
CA ASN A 105 -1.53 18.64 -5.59
C ASN A 105 -0.13 18.22 -6.10
N GLU A 106 0.19 16.92 -6.02
CA GLU A 106 1.47 16.32 -6.39
C GLU A 106 2.68 16.70 -5.53
N HIS A 107 2.46 17.25 -4.32
CA HIS A 107 3.56 17.44 -3.37
C HIS A 107 4.00 16.09 -2.79
N ILE A 108 5.31 15.84 -2.80
CA ILE A 108 5.89 14.60 -2.26
C ILE A 108 5.76 14.57 -0.74
N LEU A 109 5.03 13.59 -0.23
CA LEU A 109 4.89 13.29 1.20
C LEU A 109 5.91 12.24 1.65
N TRP A 110 6.23 11.30 0.77
CA TRP A 110 7.22 10.27 1.02
C TRP A 110 7.87 9.83 -0.30
N LYS A 111 9.12 9.38 -0.19
CA LYS A 111 9.94 8.87 -1.28
C LYS A 111 10.64 7.60 -0.82
N ASN A 112 10.55 6.54 -1.61
CA ASN A 112 11.31 5.32 -1.41
C ASN A 112 12.82 5.62 -1.62
N LYS A 113 13.67 5.20 -0.68
CA LYS A 113 15.10 5.55 -0.65
C LYS A 113 15.98 4.42 -1.13
#